data_AF-M0P9R6-F1
#
_entry.id   AF-M0P9R6-F1
#
_cell.length_a   1.000
_cell.length_b   1.000
_cell.length_c   1.000
_cell.angle_alpha   90.00
_cell.angle_beta   90.00
_cell.angle_gamma   90.00
#
_symmetry.space_group_name_H-M   'P 1'
#
loop_
_entity.id
_entity.type
_entity.pdbx_description
1 polymer ?
#
loop_
_entity_poly.entity_id
_entity_poly.type
_entity_poly.pdbx_seq_one_letter_code
_entity_poly.pdbx_strand_id
1 'polypeptide(L)' 'MMPTGEPDHHEPPIRATIVRYDDHPDECTLHPADPDEDSRLTEWITAESGYYFAISSCR' A
#
# COMPACT_ATOMS: atom_id res chain seq x y z
N MET A 1 26.34 28.60 5.83
CA MET A 1 26.15 27.14 5.89
C MET A 1 24.66 26.91 5.77
N MET A 2 24.20 26.32 4.67
CA MET A 2 22.81 25.86 4.59
C MET A 2 22.73 24.60 5.47
N PRO A 3 21.75 24.46 6.37
CA PRO A 3 21.54 23.17 6.99
C PRO A 3 21.10 22.24 5.84
N THR A 4 21.91 21.22 5.55
CA THR A 4 21.43 20.08 4.79
C THR A 4 20.41 19.39 5.68
N GLY A 5 19.18 19.89 5.67
CA GLY A 5 18.04 19.12 6.12
C GLY A 5 17.93 17.97 5.14
N GLU A 6 18.59 16.86 5.47
CA GLU A 6 18.25 15.58 4.86
C GLU A 6 16.73 15.45 5.02
N PRO A 7 15.95 15.37 3.93
CA PRO A 7 14.53 15.13 4.08
C PRO A 7 14.43 13.84 4.88
N ASP A 8 13.72 13.90 6.00
CA ASP A 8 13.34 12.71 6.76
C ASP A 8 12.53 11.86 5.77
N HIS A 9 13.20 10.96 5.07
CA HIS A 9 12.60 10.08 4.07
C HIS A 9 11.96 8.93 4.83
N HIS A 10 11.08 9.26 5.77
CA HIS A 10 10.19 8.29 6.36
C HIS A 10 9.18 7.97 5.28
N GLU A 11 9.45 6.91 4.54
CA GLU A 11 8.47 6.34 3.62
C GLU A 11 7.16 6.18 4.40
N PRO A 12 6.05 6.74 3.92
CA PRO A 12 4.81 6.72 4.66
C PRO A 12 4.41 5.25 4.91
N PRO A 13 3.90 4.92 6.11
CA PRO A 13 3.52 3.55 6.42
C PRO A 13 2.48 3.06 5.40
N ILE A 14 2.76 1.91 4.77
CA ILE A 14 1.87 1.29 3.80
C ILE A 14 0.81 0.46 4.52
N ARG A 15 -0.43 0.62 4.10
CA ARG A 15 -1.59 -0.13 4.60
C ARG A 15 -2.13 -1.05 3.50
N ALA A 16 -2.53 -2.24 3.91
CA ALA A 16 -3.24 -3.19 3.05
C ALA A 16 -4.73 -3.18 3.38
N THR A 17 -5.58 -3.02 2.37
CA THR A 17 -7.03 -3.14 2.47
C THR A 17 -7.49 -4.29 1.58
N ILE A 18 -8.15 -5.28 2.18
CA ILE A 18 -8.69 -6.44 1.46
C ILE A 18 -10.20 -6.27 1.35
N VAL A 19 -10.69 -6.21 0.12
CA VAL A 19 -12.12 -6.20 -0.20
C VAL A 19 -12.50 -7.61 -0.65
N ARG A 20 -13.59 -8.13 -0.06
CA ARG A 20 -14.10 -9.45 -0.40
C ARG A 20 -15.36 -9.34 -1.23
N TYR A 21 -15.46 -10.20 -2.24
CA TYR A 21 -16.59 -10.26 -3.14
C TYR A 21 -17.14 -11.67 -3.22
N ASP A 22 -18.44 -11.78 -3.47
CA ASP A 22 -19.13 -13.08 -3.54
C ASP A 22 -18.99 -13.73 -4.93
N ASP A 23 -18.85 -12.90 -5.98
CA ASP A 23 -18.93 -13.33 -7.39
C ASP A 23 -17.57 -13.27 -8.13
N HIS A 24 -16.53 -12.70 -7.51
CA HIS A 24 -15.20 -12.53 -8.11
C HIS A 24 -14.10 -12.62 -7.04
N PRO A 25 -12.81 -12.83 -7.42
CA PRO A 25 -11.74 -12.96 -6.45
C PRO A 25 -11.58 -11.72 -5.56
N ASP A 26 -11.19 -11.95 -4.30
CA ASP A 26 -10.90 -10.87 -3.35
C ASP A 26 -9.81 -9.94 -3.90
N GLU A 27 -9.96 -8.63 -3.71
CA GLU A 27 -8.96 -7.65 -4.10
C GLU A 27 -8.19 -7.15 -2.89
N CYS A 28 -6.87 -7.08 -2.99
CA CYS A 28 -5.99 -6.47 -2.01
C CYS A 28 -5.36 -5.22 -2.58
N THR A 29 -5.64 -4.07 -1.97
CA THR A 29 -5.05 -2.78 -2.33
C THR A 29 -4.04 -2.35 -1.28
N LEU A 30 -2.81 -2.12 -1.71
CA LEU A 30 -1.76 -1.46 -0.94
C LEU A 30 -1.80 0.03 -1.22
N HIS A 31 -1.83 0.84 -0.17
CA HIS A 31 -1.85 2.29 -0.27
C HIS A 31 -1.14 2.94 0.93
N PRO A 32 -0.64 4.19 0.80
CA PRO A 32 -0.15 4.94 1.95
C PRO A 32 -1.25 5.09 3.01
N ALA A 33 -0.88 5.10 4.29
CA ALA A 33 -1.84 5.24 5.39
C ALA A 33 -2.49 6.62 5.47
N ASP A 34 -1.74 7.67 5.11
CA ASP A 34 -2.19 9.07 5.10
C ASP A 34 -1.82 9.71 3.74
N PRO A 35 -2.53 9.35 2.65
CA PRO A 35 -2.21 9.86 1.33
C PRO A 35 -2.83 11.24 1.11
N ASP A 36 -2.02 12.19 0.63
CA ASP A 36 -2.52 13.43 0.04
C ASP A 36 -3.41 13.13 -1.19
N GLU A 37 -4.24 14.10 -1.59
CA GLU A 37 -5.19 13.92 -2.70
C GLU A 37 -4.55 13.49 -4.02
N ASP A 38 -3.35 14.00 -4.32
CA ASP A 38 -2.60 13.67 -5.53
C ASP A 38 -1.97 12.26 -5.46
N SER A 39 -1.45 11.89 -4.29
CA SER A 39 -0.86 10.57 -3.97
C SER A 39 -1.86 9.43 -4.06
N ARG A 40 -3.15 9.69 -3.77
CA ARG A 40 -4.21 8.67 -3.86
C ARG A 40 -4.37 8.07 -5.26
N LEU A 41 -4.02 8.82 -6.30
CA LEU A 41 -4.25 8.41 -7.69
C LEU A 41 -3.07 7.65 -8.29
N THR A 42 -1.88 7.74 -7.70
CA THR A 42 -0.64 7.26 -8.32
C THR A 42 0.10 6.21 -7.51
N GLU A 43 -0.12 6.13 -6.20
CA GLU A 43 0.68 5.27 -5.30
C GLU A 43 -0.04 3.99 -4.84
N TRP A 44 -1.18 3.67 -5.44
CA TRP A 44 -1.99 2.52 -5.05
C TRP A 44 -1.71 1.33 -5.94
N ILE A 45 -1.55 0.16 -5.34
CA ILE A 45 -1.33 -1.10 -6.06
C ILE A 45 -2.42 -2.08 -5.64
N THR A 46 -3.23 -2.52 -6.60
CA THR A 46 -4.28 -3.53 -6.36
C THR A 46 -3.92 -4.84 -7.04
N ALA A 47 -4.14 -5.96 -6.35
CA ALA A 47 -3.99 -7.30 -6.88
C ALA A 47 -5.17 -8.19 -6.47
N GLU A 48 -5.58 -9.08 -7.37
CA GLU A 48 -6.60 -10.09 -7.08
C GLU A 48 -6.04 -11.26 -6.28
N SER A 49 -6.93 -11.97 -5.58
CA SER A 49 -6.59 -13.14 -4.76
C SER A 49 -5.93 -14.22 -5.61
N GLY A 50 -4.85 -14.80 -5.09
CA GLY A 50 -3.96 -15.70 -5.83
C GLY A 50 -2.67 -15.03 -6.34
N TYR A 51 -2.62 -13.70 -6.44
CA TYR A 51 -1.41 -12.95 -6.76
C TYR A 51 -0.66 -12.41 -5.53
N TYR A 52 -1.28 -12.46 -4.35
CA TYR A 52 -0.68 -12.07 -3.07
C TYR A 52 -0.84 -13.19 -2.03
N PHE A 53 0.05 -13.23 -1.04
CA PHE A 53 -0.03 -14.15 0.09
C PHE A 53 0.44 -13.46 1.38
N ALA A 54 -0.11 -13.90 2.52
CA ALA A 54 0.33 -13.40 3.82
C ALA A 54 1.74 -13.93 4.13
N ILE A 55 2.64 -13.05 4.56
CA ILE A 55 4.03 -13.44 4.86
C ILE A 55 4.12 -14.48 6.00
N SER A 56 3.17 -14.46 6.94
CA SER A 56 3.02 -15.47 7.99
C SER A 56 2.70 -16.87 7.44
N SER A 57 2.23 -16.97 6.20
CA SER A 57 1.99 -18.23 5.50
C SER A 57 3.25 -18.77 4.81
N CYS A 58 4.31 -17.96 4.67
CA CYS A 58 5.63 -18.46 4.29
C CYS A 58 6.29 -19.08 5.53
N ARG A 59 6.53 -20.39 5.47
CA ARG A 59 7.16 -21.19 6.52
C ARG A 59 8.64 -21.39 6.25
#